data_AF-A0AB35NJE2-F1
#
_entry.id   AF-A0AB35NJE2-F1
#
_cell.length_a   1.000
_cell.length_b   1.000
_cell.length_c   1.000
_cell.angle_alpha   90.00
_cell.angle_beta   90.00
_cell.angle_gamma   90.00
#
_symmetry.space_group_name_H-M   'P 1'
#
loop_
_entity.id
_entity.type
_entity.pdbx_description
1 polymer ?
#
loop_
_entity_poly.entity_id
_entity_poly.type
_entity_poly.pdbx_seq_one_letter_code
_entity_poly.pdbx_strand_id
1 'polypeptide(L)'
;MDMTSEYLEGCSPYIDRLIYDIGKRQLILVCVDSPEICKPVIEIIFTGIESYKEETLDDEYDDQCIDSVIGINWLHEKTICIHTEKKEIIIKFDGNFVKNSIA
;
A
#
# COMPACT_ATOMS: atom_id res chain seq x y z
N MET A 1 -6.08 6.85 12.64
CA MET A 1 -6.89 5.63 12.90
C MET A 1 -6.32 4.54 12.03
N ASP A 2 -5.93 3.41 12.61
CA ASP A 2 -5.40 2.27 11.86
C ASP A 2 -6.55 1.58 11.11
N MET A 3 -6.39 1.43 9.80
CA MET A 3 -7.37 0.81 8.91
C MET A 3 -6.80 -0.43 8.23
N THR A 4 -5.63 -0.89 8.67
CA THR A 4 -4.89 -1.99 8.05
C THR A 4 -5.76 -3.24 7.95
N SER A 5 -6.52 -3.54 9.01
CA SER A 5 -7.47 -4.65 9.04
C SER A 5 -8.64 -4.50 8.07
N GLU A 6 -9.11 -3.28 7.79
CA GLU A 6 -10.20 -3.03 6.84
C GLU A 6 -9.71 -3.19 5.39
N TYR A 7 -8.54 -2.62 5.10
CA TYR A 7 -7.94 -2.70 3.77
C TYR A 7 -7.47 -4.12 3.43
N LEU A 8 -6.83 -4.82 4.37
CA LEU A 8 -6.27 -6.16 4.14
C LEU A 8 -7.21 -7.31 4.49
N GLU A 9 -8.20 -7.13 5.36
CA GLU A 9 -9.27 -8.10 5.69
C GLU A 9 -8.79 -9.55 5.86
N GLY A 10 -7.70 -9.74 6.61
CA GLY A 10 -7.13 -11.06 6.90
C GLY A 10 -6.15 -11.60 5.85
N CYS A 11 -5.83 -10.81 4.81
CA CYS A 11 -4.69 -11.07 3.93
C CYS A 11 -3.36 -10.80 4.64
N SER A 12 -2.31 -11.46 4.15
CA SER A 12 -0.95 -11.20 4.60
C SER A 12 -0.51 -9.78 4.25
N PRO A 13 0.29 -9.11 5.10
CA PRO A 13 0.75 -7.74 4.85
C PRO A 13 1.87 -7.68 3.81
N TYR A 14 2.40 -8.80 3.33
CA TYR A 14 3.50 -8.81 2.37
C TYR A 14 3.08 -8.25 1.03
N ILE A 15 3.93 -7.39 0.49
CA ILE A 15 3.68 -6.59 -0.71
C ILE A 15 4.28 -7.30 -1.92
N ASP A 16 3.45 -7.60 -2.93
CA ASP A 16 3.92 -7.99 -4.26
C ASP A 16 4.40 -6.75 -5.03
N ARG A 17 3.58 -5.69 -5.00
CA ARG A 17 3.85 -4.43 -5.71
C ARG A 17 3.14 -3.26 -5.06
N LEU A 18 3.85 -2.15 -5.00
CA LEU A 18 3.36 -0.85 -4.54
C LEU A 18 3.80 0.20 -5.55
N ILE A 19 2.89 0.61 -6.44
CA ILE A 19 3.20 1.39 -7.63
C ILE A 19 2.29 2.61 -7.69
N TYR A 20 2.89 3.80 -7.80
CA TYR A 20 2.19 5.03 -8.11
C TYR A 20 2.27 5.33 -9.62
N ASP A 21 1.11 5.36 -10.29
CA ASP A 21 0.95 5.78 -11.67
C ASP A 21 0.54 7.26 -11.70
N ILE A 22 1.51 8.14 -11.99
CA ILE A 22 1.28 9.59 -12.09
C ILE A 22 0.38 9.97 -13.28
N GLY A 23 0.38 9.18 -14.36
CA GLY A 23 -0.43 9.44 -15.55
C GLY A 23 -1.91 9.21 -15.27
N LYS A 24 -2.23 8.19 -14.48
CA LYS A 24 -3.61 7.90 -14.04
C LYS A 24 -3.97 8.53 -12.69
N ARG A 25 -2.99 9.06 -11.95
CA ARG A 25 -3.12 9.51 -10.55
C ARG A 25 -3.68 8.41 -9.66
N GLN A 26 -3.06 7.24 -9.74
CA GLN A 26 -3.48 6.03 -9.02
C GLN A 26 -2.32 5.42 -8.23
N LEU A 27 -2.60 4.96 -7.01
CA LEU A 27 -1.66 4.16 -6.23
C LEU A 27 -2.23 2.75 -6.14
N ILE A 28 -1.43 1.78 -6.57
CA ILE A 28 -1.79 0.36 -6.59
C ILE A 28 -0.95 -0.34 -5.53
N LEU A 29 -1.62 -0.90 -4.53
CA LEU A 29 -1.04 -1.76 -3.50
C LEU A 29 -1.56 -3.19 -3.71
N VAL A 30 -0.66 -4.12 -3.96
CA VAL A 30 -0.99 -5.55 -4.11
C VAL A 30 -0.29 -6.34 -3.03
N CYS A 31 -1.05 -7.17 -2.33
CA CYS A 31 -0.56 -8.04 -1.27
C CYS A 31 -0.68 -9.52 -1.67
N VAL A 32 0.25 -10.32 -1.16
CA VAL A 32 0.31 -11.77 -1.38
C VAL A 32 -0.38 -12.55 -0.26
N ASP A 33 -0.68 -13.82 -0.52
CA ASP A 33 -1.22 -14.76 0.46
C ASP A 33 -0.24 -15.08 1.59
N SER A 34 1.04 -15.25 1.25
CA SER A 34 2.11 -15.62 2.17
C SER A 34 3.47 -15.26 1.55
N PRO A 35 4.51 -15.06 2.38
CA PRO A 35 5.85 -14.75 1.88
C PRO A 35 6.54 -15.96 1.23
N GLU A 36 6.01 -17.17 1.44
CA GLU A 36 6.56 -18.41 0.87
C GLU A 36 5.99 -18.70 -0.53
N ILE A 37 4.69 -18.46 -0.73
CA ILE A 37 3.99 -18.73 -1.99
C ILE A 37 4.02 -17.51 -2.91
N CYS A 38 4.04 -16.30 -2.33
CA CYS A 38 4.03 -15.02 -3.05
C CYS A 38 2.92 -14.93 -4.11
N LYS A 39 1.74 -15.52 -3.85
CA LYS A 39 0.60 -15.43 -4.77
C LYS A 39 -0.17 -14.14 -4.49
N PRO A 40 -0.33 -13.23 -5.46
CA PRO A 40 -1.17 -12.05 -5.30
C PRO A 40 -2.62 -12.45 -5.02
N VAL A 41 -3.22 -11.86 -3.98
CA VAL A 41 -4.61 -12.19 -3.57
C VAL A 41 -5.49 -10.98 -3.38
N ILE A 42 -4.92 -9.83 -3.03
CA ILE A 42 -5.65 -8.57 -2.86
C ILE A 42 -4.93 -7.48 -3.64
N GLU A 43 -5.72 -6.69 -4.37
CA GLU A 43 -5.30 -5.45 -5.00
C GLU A 43 -6.16 -4.29 -4.48
N ILE A 44 -5.51 -3.22 -4.04
CA ILE A 44 -6.14 -1.99 -3.61
C ILE A 44 -5.66 -0.87 -4.53
N ILE A 45 -6.59 -0.19 -5.19
CA ILE A 45 -6.33 0.92 -6.09
C ILE A 45 -6.92 2.19 -5.52
N PHE A 46 -6.07 3.09 -5.03
CA PHE A 46 -6.45 4.45 -4.68
C PHE A 46 -6.49 5.29 -5.95
N THR A 47 -7.57 6.04 -6.17
CA THR A 47 -7.76 6.83 -7.39
C THR A 47 -7.99 8.31 -7.08
N GLY A 48 -7.72 9.18 -8.06
CA GLY A 48 -7.90 10.61 -7.89
C GLY A 48 -6.91 11.21 -6.89
N ILE A 49 -5.65 10.76 -6.95
CA ILE A 49 -4.58 11.26 -6.10
C ILE A 49 -4.26 12.72 -6.48
N GLU A 50 -4.42 13.62 -5.52
CA GLU A 50 -4.08 15.03 -5.60
C GLU A 50 -2.62 15.30 -5.24
N SER A 51 -2.11 14.55 -4.26
CA SER A 51 -0.74 14.68 -3.76
C SER A 51 -0.18 13.32 -3.40
N TYR A 52 1.08 13.10 -3.73
CA TYR A 52 1.83 11.90 -3.44
C TYR A 52 3.19 12.32 -2.88
N LYS A 53 3.55 11.79 -1.72
CA LYS A 53 4.87 11.90 -1.10
C LYS A 53 5.33 10.50 -0.73
N GLU A 54 6.55 10.15 -1.12
CA GLU A 54 7.24 8.92 -0.72
C GLU A 54 8.52 9.31 0.00
N GLU A 55 8.82 8.62 1.10
CA GLU A 55 10.04 8.77 1.88
C GLU A 55 10.59 7.38 2.20
N THR A 56 11.80 7.09 1.74
CA THR A 56 12.50 5.83 2.04
C THR A 56 13.01 5.88 3.48
N LEU A 57 12.74 4.83 4.26
CA LEU A 57 12.99 4.84 5.71
C LEU A 57 14.40 4.38 6.10
N ASP A 58 15.13 3.65 5.23
CA ASP A 58 16.55 3.35 5.43
C ASP A 58 17.23 2.82 4.15
N ASP A 59 18.53 3.04 4.00
CA ASP A 59 19.35 2.57 2.85
C ASP A 59 19.95 1.16 3.09
N GLU A 60 19.83 0.62 4.31
CA GLU A 60 20.41 -0.68 4.69
C GLU A 60 19.48 -1.89 4.47
N TYR A 61 18.28 -1.70 3.91
CA TYR A 61 17.38 -2.82 3.64
C TYR A 61 17.84 -3.63 2.42
N ASP A 62 17.99 -4.95 2.61
CA ASP A 62 18.30 -5.87 1.52
C ASP A 62 17.15 -5.86 0.49
N ASP A 63 17.45 -5.46 -0.73
CA ASP A 63 16.50 -5.48 -1.86
C ASP A 63 15.94 -6.89 -2.13
N GLN A 64 16.60 -7.93 -1.63
CA GLN A 64 16.14 -9.31 -1.77
C GLN A 64 15.01 -9.69 -0.80
N CYS A 65 14.75 -8.88 0.24
CA CYS A 65 13.65 -9.13 1.17
C CYS A 65 12.32 -8.55 0.64
N ILE A 66 11.25 -9.35 0.77
CA ILE A 66 9.88 -8.91 0.50
C ILE A 66 9.49 -7.81 1.48
N ASP A 67 8.90 -6.72 0.97
CA ASP A 67 8.41 -5.62 1.80
C ASP A 67 7.06 -6.01 2.43
N SER A 68 6.70 -5.38 3.54
CA SER A 68 5.43 -5.62 4.21
C SER A 68 4.77 -4.33 4.68
N VAL A 69 3.44 -4.31 4.64
CA VAL A 69 2.63 -3.21 5.19
C VAL A 69 2.66 -3.31 6.72
N ILE A 70 3.31 -2.34 7.37
CA ILE A 70 3.27 -2.20 8.82
C ILE A 70 1.94 -1.60 9.25
N GLY A 71 1.44 -0.61 8.50
CA GLY A 71 0.12 -0.04 8.77
C GLY A 71 -0.36 0.99 7.76
N ILE A 72 -1.70 1.17 7.71
CA ILE A 72 -2.38 2.16 6.89
C ILE A 72 -3.21 3.06 7.81
N ASN A 73 -2.84 4.34 7.87
CA ASN A 73 -3.40 5.30 8.81
C ASN A 73 -4.00 6.52 8.11
N TRP A 74 -5.22 6.89 8.46
CA TRP A 74 -5.73 8.22 8.13
C TRP A 74 -5.00 9.28 8.96
N LEU A 75 -4.39 10.26 8.28
CA LEU A 75 -3.76 11.42 8.90
C LEU A 75 -4.77 12.54 9.10
N HIS A 76 -5.46 12.93 8.01
CA HIS A 76 -6.44 14.01 7.95
C HIS A 76 -7.54 13.67 6.93
N GLU A 77 -8.49 14.58 6.73
CA GLU A 77 -9.51 14.42 5.68
C GLU A 77 -8.84 14.15 4.32
N LYS A 78 -9.28 13.09 3.64
CA LYS A 78 -8.77 12.70 2.31
C LYS A 78 -7.28 12.36 2.24
N THR A 79 -6.61 12.15 3.38
CA THR A 79 -5.15 11.92 3.44
C THR A 79 -4.84 10.67 4.25
N ILE A 80 -4.16 9.71 3.63
CA ILE A 80 -3.67 8.49 4.29
C ILE A 80 -2.15 8.39 4.23
N CYS A 81 -1.60 7.69 5.20
CA CYS A 81 -0.21 7.26 5.27
C CYS A 81 -0.18 5.74 5.22
N ILE A 82 0.56 5.18 4.27
CA ILE A 82 0.89 3.77 4.14
C ILE A 82 2.33 3.63 4.60
N HIS A 83 2.52 2.98 5.74
CA HIS A 83 3.82 2.71 6.32
C HIS A 83 4.21 1.27 6.00
N THR A 84 5.33 1.09 5.30
CA THR A 84 5.93 -0.22 5.01
C THR A 84 7.26 -0.35 5.74
N GLU A 85 7.86 -1.54 5.72
CA GLU A 85 9.19 -1.74 6.32
C GLU A 85 10.27 -0.93 5.61
N LYS A 86 10.13 -0.73 4.30
CA LYS A 86 11.13 -0.01 3.48
C LYS A 86 10.84 1.49 3.31
N LYS A 87 9.58 1.90 3.34
CA LYS A 87 9.19 3.27 3.00
C LYS A 87 7.87 3.71 3.60
N GLU A 88 7.71 5.02 3.66
CA GLU A 88 6.47 5.68 4.02
C GLU A 88 5.89 6.42 2.81
N ILE A 89 4.62 6.15 2.52
CA ILE A 89 3.89 6.80 1.44
C ILE A 89 2.71 7.57 2.00
N ILE A 90 2.71 8.88 1.80
CA ILE A 90 1.61 9.75 2.16
C ILE A 90 0.89 10.16 0.87
N ILE A 91 -0.39 9.85 0.79
CA ILE A 91 -1.23 10.28 -0.34
C ILE A 91 -2.41 11.11 0.14
N LYS A 92 -2.76 12.10 -0.68
CA LYS A 92 -4.02 12.83 -0.61
C LYS A 92 -4.86 12.46 -1.84
N PHE A 93 -6.09 11.98 -1.63
CA PHE A 93 -6.96 11.47 -2.70
C PHE A 93 -8.43 11.78 -2.41
N ASP A 94 -9.31 11.67 -3.40
CA ASP A 94 -10.72 12.06 -3.25
C ASP A 94 -11.54 11.20 -2.25
N GLY A 95 -10.96 10.13 -1.71
CA GLY A 95 -11.63 9.14 -0.85
C GLY A 95 -12.09 7.89 -1.61
N ASN A 96 -11.95 7.88 -2.94
CA ASN A 96 -12.30 6.73 -3.77
C ASN A 96 -11.15 5.74 -3.88
N PHE A 97 -11.42 4.51 -3.43
CA PHE A 97 -10.55 3.36 -3.66
C PHE A 97 -11.37 2.17 -4.15
N VAL A 98 -10.70 1.25 -4.85
CA VAL A 98 -11.28 -0.03 -5.27
C VAL A 98 -10.46 -1.14 -4.64
N LYS A 99 -11.13 -2.11 -4.03
CA LYS A 99 -10.52 -3.33 -3.49
C LYS A 99 -10.98 -4.51 -4.32
N ASN A 100 -10.03 -5.23 -4.90
CA ASN A 100 -10.26 -6.43 -5.70
C ASN A 100 -9.66 -7.64 -4.98
N SER A 101 -10.41 -8.74 -4.92
CA SER A 101 -9.81 -10.06 -4.65
C SER A 101 -9.39 -10.65 -5.99
N ILE A 102 -8.10 -10.99 -6.12
CA ILE A 102 -7.47 -11.45 -7.36
C ILE A 102 -6.90 -12.88 -7.24
N ALA A 103 -7.29 -13.58 -6.16
CA ALA A 103 -6.87 -14.95 -5.84
C ALA A 103 -7.44 -16.01 -6.80
#